data_AF-A0AAD2NXF1-F1
#
_entry.id   AF-A0AAD2NXF1-F1
#
_cell.length_a   1.000
_cell.length_b   1.000
_cell.length_c   1.000
_cell.angle_alpha   90.00
_cell.angle_beta   90.00
_cell.angle_gamma   90.00
#
_symmetry.space_group_name_H-M   'P 1'
#
loop_
_entity.id
_entity.type
_entity.pdbx_description
1 polymer ?
#
loop_
_entity_poly.entity_id
_entity_poly.type
_entity_poly.pdbx_seq_one_letter_code
_entity_poly.pdbx_strand_id
1 'polypeptide(L)'
;FYLLPVESISSLSSIYECMFSGRLLFGNSPHKLTMNEMIILFYYVFHGWNVASIAYQFGMSSKTVYTHIYKAKKKNGISGKNLKYKCAYERLVC
;
A
#
# COMPACT_ATOMS: atom_id res chain seq x y z
N PHE A 1 7.13 -6.16 2.74
CA PHE A 1 7.58 -6.14 4.14
C PHE A 1 8.03 -4.73 4.47
N TYR A 2 7.42 -4.08 5.46
CA TYR A 2 8.00 -2.90 6.10
C TYR A 2 9.22 -3.40 6.87
N LEU A 3 10.43 -3.12 6.37
CA LEU A 3 11.65 -3.36 7.12
C LEU A 3 11.90 -2.10 7.94
N LEU A 4 11.59 -2.16 9.24
CA LEU A 4 12.03 -1.12 10.18
C LEU A 4 13.53 -1.30 10.42
N PRO A 5 14.34 -0.24 10.29
CA PRO A 5 15.70 -0.27 10.81
C PRO A 5 15.66 -0.63 12.30
N VAL A 6 16.44 -1.62 12.73
CA VAL A 6 16.51 -2.01 14.16
C VAL A 6 16.87 -0.81 15.03
N GLU A 7 17.69 0.08 14.49
CA GLU A 7 18.14 1.32 15.10
C GLU A 7 16.99 2.30 15.43
N SER A 8 15.88 2.25 14.69
CA SER A 8 14.72 3.12 14.91
C SER A 8 13.68 2.51 15.87
N ILE A 9 13.90 1.27 16.35
CA ILE A 9 13.01 0.59 17.30
C ILE A 9 13.58 0.71 18.71
N SER A 10 13.17 1.77 19.41
CA SER A 10 13.61 2.03 20.79
C SER A 10 12.71 1.37 21.85
N SER A 11 11.53 0.86 21.48
CA SER A 11 10.59 0.28 22.43
C SER A 11 9.57 -0.66 21.81
N LEU A 12 8.93 -1.49 22.64
CA LEU A 12 7.78 -2.31 22.27
C LEU A 12 6.62 -1.44 21.71
N SER A 13 6.46 -0.22 22.23
CA SER A 13 5.47 0.75 21.75
C SER A 13 5.73 1.16 20.30
N SER A 14 7.00 1.37 19.92
CA SER A 14 7.39 1.71 18.54
C SER A 14 7.03 0.59 17.55
N ILE A 15 7.12 -0.67 17.99
CA ILE A 15 6.69 -1.84 17.19
C ILE A 15 5.17 -1.83 17.03
N TYR A 16 4.44 -1.66 18.14
CA TYR A 16 2.97 -1.59 18.10
C TYR A 16 2.47 -0.45 17.23
N GLU A 17 3.01 0.76 17.40
CA GLU A 17 2.67 1.92 16.57
C GLU A 17 2.92 1.66 15.10
N CYS A 18 4.01 1.00 14.70
CA CYS A 18 4.22 0.65 13.29
C CYS A 18 3.18 -0.36 12.77
N MET A 19 2.92 -1.43 13.54
CA MET A 19 1.92 -2.44 13.19
C MET A 19 0.49 -1.87 13.12
N PHE A 20 0.17 -0.93 14.01
CA PHE A 20 -1.14 -0.26 14.09
C PHE A 20 -1.25 0.93 13.15
N SER A 21 -0.16 1.62 12.81
CA SER A 21 -0.11 2.60 11.71
C SER A 21 -0.49 1.92 10.40
N GLY A 22 0.00 0.71 10.15
CA GLY A 22 -0.50 -0.13 9.06
C GLY A 22 -2.03 -0.33 9.11
N ARG A 23 -2.63 -0.57 10.29
CA ARG A 23 -4.10 -0.63 10.43
C ARG A 23 -4.78 0.73 10.22
N LEU A 24 -4.20 1.84 10.66
CA LEU A 24 -4.69 3.20 10.41
C LEU A 24 -4.65 3.56 8.92
N LEU A 25 -3.71 2.97 8.16
CA LEU A 25 -3.62 3.16 6.72
C LEU A 25 -4.68 2.39 5.94
N PHE A 26 -5.11 1.21 6.43
CA PHE A 26 -5.94 0.25 5.69
C PHE A 26 -7.29 -0.11 6.34
N GLY A 27 -7.62 0.50 7.49
CA GLY A 27 -8.90 0.33 8.19
C GLY A 27 -9.03 -0.98 8.99
N ASN A 28 -10.10 -1.09 9.77
CA ASN A 28 -10.40 -2.23 10.65
C ASN A 28 -11.09 -3.41 9.93
N SER A 29 -11.43 -3.28 8.65
CA SER A 29 -12.07 -4.36 7.88
C SER A 29 -11.13 -4.85 6.76
N PRO A 30 -10.44 -5.98 6.93
CA PRO A 30 -9.64 -6.56 5.86
C PRO A 30 -10.59 -7.24 4.88
N HIS A 31 -11.25 -6.45 4.03
CA HIS A 31 -12.04 -7.02 2.94
C HIS A 31 -11.09 -7.74 1.99
N LYS A 32 -11.33 -9.04 1.80
CA LYS A 32 -10.46 -9.91 1.02
C LYS A 32 -10.18 -9.32 -0.36
N LEU A 33 -8.91 -9.09 -0.63
CA LEU A 33 -8.42 -8.70 -1.94
C LEU A 33 -8.28 -9.94 -2.82
N THR A 34 -8.54 -9.76 -4.11
CA THR A 34 -8.17 -10.75 -5.12
C THR A 34 -6.66 -10.75 -5.33
N MET A 35 -6.11 -11.82 -5.90
CA MET A 35 -4.67 -11.93 -6.19
C MET A 35 -4.16 -10.75 -7.03
N ASN A 36 -4.92 -10.36 -8.05
CA ASN A 36 -4.59 -9.21 -8.90
C ASN A 36 -4.60 -7.89 -8.12
N GLU A 37 -5.59 -7.68 -7.24
CA GLU A 37 -5.63 -6.47 -6.41
C GLU A 37 -4.44 -6.41 -5.45
N MET A 38 -4.02 -7.55 -4.86
CA MET A 38 -2.85 -7.61 -3.99
C MET A 38 -1.55 -7.31 -4.74
N ILE A 39 -1.31 -7.98 -5.87
CA ILE A 39 -0.09 -7.81 -6.66
C ILE A 39 0.00 -6.37 -7.19
N ILE A 40 -1.09 -5.85 -7.77
CA ILE A 40 -1.12 -4.49 -8.31
C ILE A 40 -0.86 -3.46 -7.21
N LEU A 41 -1.52 -3.57 -6.05
CA LEU A 41 -1.27 -2.65 -4.93
C LEU A 41 0.15 -2.77 -4.40
N PHE A 42 0.71 -3.99 -4.36
CA PHE A 42 2.07 -4.21 -3.91
C PHE A 42 3.07 -3.43 -4.77
N TYR A 43 3.03 -3.59 -6.10
CA TYR A 43 3.93 -2.87 -6.99
C TYR A 43 3.65 -1.36 -7.03
N TYR A 44 2.38 -0.97 -6.98
CA TYR A 44 1.98 0.44 -7.03
C TYR A 44 2.40 1.23 -5.79
N VAL A 45 2.25 0.64 -4.60
CA VAL A 45 2.48 1.32 -3.31
C VAL A 45 3.90 1.10 -2.81
N PHE A 46 4.37 -0.15 -2.78
CA PHE A 46 5.65 -0.48 -2.14
C PHE A 46 6.85 -0.35 -3.08
N HIS A 47 6.69 -0.75 -4.35
CA HIS A 47 7.74 -0.57 -5.37
C HIS A 47 7.67 0.80 -6.08
N GLY A 48 6.60 1.57 -5.86
CA GLY A 48 6.44 2.92 -6.43
C GLY A 48 6.28 2.94 -7.95
N TRP A 49 5.97 1.79 -8.56
CA TRP A 49 5.79 1.68 -10.00
C TRP A 49 4.60 2.53 -10.48
N ASN A 50 4.74 3.11 -11.67
CA ASN A 50 3.62 3.80 -12.30
C ASN A 50 2.66 2.79 -12.94
N VAL A 51 1.44 3.25 -13.24
CA VAL A 51 0.39 2.39 -13.80
C VAL A 51 0.80 1.76 -15.14
N ALA A 52 1.54 2.49 -15.98
CA ALA A 52 1.99 1.99 -17.27
C ALA A 52 3.01 0.85 -17.15
N SER A 53 3.94 0.95 -16.19
CA SER A 53 4.91 -0.12 -15.90
C SER A 53 4.22 -1.39 -15.41
N ILE A 54 3.21 -1.25 -14.55
CA ILE A 54 2.39 -2.39 -14.07
C ILE A 54 1.59 -2.98 -15.24
N ALA A 55 0.95 -2.13 -16.04
CA ALA A 55 0.18 -2.56 -17.21
C ALA A 55 1.04 -3.38 -18.18
N TYR A 56 2.24 -2.88 -18.50
CA TYR A 56 3.20 -3.56 -19.36
C TYR A 56 3.66 -4.91 -18.76
N GLN A 57 4.07 -4.92 -17.49
CA GLN A 57 4.59 -6.12 -16.85
C GLN A 57 3.57 -7.27 -16.77
N PHE A 58 2.30 -6.94 -16.53
CA PHE A 58 1.24 -7.94 -16.36
C PHE A 58 0.37 -8.11 -17.62
N GLY A 59 0.79 -7.57 -18.77
CA GLY A 59 0.10 -7.74 -20.04
C GLY A 59 -1.36 -7.27 -20.02
N MET A 60 -1.66 -6.19 -19.30
CA MET A 60 -3.01 -5.69 -19.11
C MET A 60 -3.13 -4.21 -19.47
N SER A 61 -4.35 -3.74 -19.72
CA SER A 61 -4.57 -2.32 -20.01
C SER A 61 -4.38 -1.46 -18.75
N SER A 62 -3.90 -0.23 -18.92
CA SER A 62 -3.83 0.76 -17.82
C SER A 62 -5.20 0.98 -17.17
N LYS A 63 -6.29 0.93 -17.93
CA LYS A 63 -7.67 1.04 -17.42
C LYS A 63 -8.00 -0.09 -16.44
N THR A 64 -7.56 -1.31 -16.75
CA THR A 64 -7.73 -2.49 -15.88
C THR A 64 -6.97 -2.29 -14.58
N VAL A 65 -5.72 -1.83 -14.64
CA VAL A 65 -4.90 -1.53 -13.45
C VAL A 65 -5.58 -0.48 -12.56
N TYR A 66 -6.03 0.64 -13.14
CA TYR A 66 -6.77 1.68 -12.40
C TYR A 66 -8.03 1.12 -11.72
N THR A 67 -8.76 0.24 -12.41
CA THR A 67 -9.97 -0.38 -11.88
C THR A 67 -9.66 -1.27 -10.67
N HIS A 68 -8.60 -2.07 -10.72
CA HIS A 68 -8.17 -2.89 -9.58
C HIS A 68 -7.75 -2.02 -8.39
N ILE A 69 -6.96 -0.97 -8.64
CA ILE A 69 -6.56 -0.01 -7.59
C ILE A 69 -7.80 0.61 -6.93
N TYR A 70 -8.75 1.08 -7.74
CA TYR A 70 -9.98 1.69 -7.23
C TYR A 70 -10.83 0.71 -6.41
N LYS A 71 -11.06 -0.51 -6.91
CA LYS A 71 -11.81 -1.55 -6.19
C LYS A 71 -11.15 -1.88 -4.86
N ALA A 72 -9.83 -2.06 -4.85
CA ALA A 72 -9.09 -2.38 -3.64
C ALA A 72 -9.14 -1.24 -2.60
N LYS A 73 -9.03 0.01 -3.06
CA LYS A 73 -9.24 1.21 -2.21
C LYS A 73 -10.64 1.25 -1.61
N LYS A 74 -11.67 1.08 -2.44
CA LYS A 74 -13.08 1.10 -2.02
C LYS A 74 -13.37 0.01 -0.99
N LYS A 75 -12.87 -1.22 -1.22
CA LYS A 75 -13.02 -2.36 -0.30
C LYS A 75 -12.43 -2.10 1.08
N ASN A 76 -11.31 -1.37 1.15
CA ASN A 76 -10.57 -1.15 2.40
C ASN A 76 -10.75 0.28 2.94
N GLY A 77 -11.81 0.99 2.52
CA GLY A 77 -12.12 2.32 3.04
C GLY A 77 -11.07 3.41 2.75
N ILE A 78 -10.18 3.20 1.77
CA ILE A 78 -9.09 4.13 1.45
C ILE A 78 -9.62 5.19 0.47
N SER A 79 -10.28 6.23 0.98
CA SER A 79 -10.83 7.31 0.16
C SER A 79 -9.86 8.50 0.01
N GLY A 80 -9.89 9.15 -1.16
CA GLY A 80 -9.48 10.55 -1.34
C GLY A 80 -7.98 10.91 -1.39
N LYS A 81 -7.05 10.06 -0.91
CA LYS A 81 -5.60 10.41 -0.89
C LYS A 81 -4.76 9.54 -1.81
N ASN A 82 -3.73 10.13 -2.43
CA ASN A 82 -2.82 9.40 -3.32
C ASN A 82 -2.00 8.39 -2.48
N LEU A 83 -2.33 7.11 -2.64
CA LEU A 83 -1.68 6.00 -1.92
C LEU A 83 -0.16 5.97 -2.12
N LYS A 84 0.32 6.48 -3.26
CA LYS A 84 1.75 6.59 -3.57
C LYS A 84 2.51 7.48 -2.58
N TYR A 85 1.86 8.50 -2.01
CA TYR A 85 2.51 9.44 -1.09
C TYR A 85 2.34 9.06 0.39
N LYS A 86 1.37 8.20 0.74
CA LYS A 86 1.13 7.80 2.14
C LYS A 86 2.28 6.94 2.69
N CYS A 87 2.82 6.02 1.87
CA CYS A 87 4.00 5.22 2.23
C CYS A 87 5.33 5.96 1.97
N ALA A 88 5.35 6.98 1.10
CA ALA A 88 6.56 7.77 0.86
C ALA A 88 6.82 8.81 1.96
N TYR A 89 5.76 9.38 2.56
CA TYR A 89 5.88 10.36 3.63
C TYR A 89 6.45 9.74 4.92
N GLU A 90 6.10 8.50 5.25
CA GLU A 90 6.71 7.77 6.39
C GLU A 90 8.16 7.33 6.12
N ARG A 91 8.60 7.32 4.85
CA ARG A 91 9.98 6.99 4.47
C ARG A 91 10.97 8.14 4.72
N LEU A 92 10.46 9.36 4.94
CA LEU A 92 11.22 10.60 5.09
C LEU A 92 11.20 11.18 6.51
N VAL A 93 10.46 10.56 7.45
CA VAL A 93 10.31 11.05 8.84
C VAL A 93 10.84 10.02 9.85
N CYS A 94 11.82 9.20 9.45
CA CYS A 94 12.64 8.41 10.37
C CYS A 94 14.09 8.86 10.26
#